data_AF-A0A1H7G7Z0-F1
#
_entry.id   AF-A0A1H7G7Z0-F1
#
_cell.length_a   1.000
_cell.length_b   1.000
_cell.length_c   1.000
_cell.angle_alpha   90.00
_cell.angle_beta   90.00
_cell.angle_gamma   90.00
#
_symmetry.space_group_name_H-M   'P 1'
#
loop_
_entity.id
_entity.type
_entity.pdbx_description
1 polymer ?
#
loop_
_entity_poly.entity_id
_entity_poly.type
_entity_poly.pdbx_seq_one_letter_code
_entity_poly.pdbx_strand_id
1 'polypeptide(L)' 'MSLNLDPETIKIKCPHCSNQFEETVSRLKYEPKLSCPRCKRYVGVNLLELHTMLESVRRQSDNLLKRLINRSSGKRSA' A
#
# COMPACT_ATOMS: atom_id res chain seq x y z
N MET A 1 -12.20 -11.72 -0.71
CA MET A 1 -12.55 -10.27 -0.70
C MET A 1 -11.41 -9.53 -1.38
N SER A 2 -11.71 -8.57 -2.26
CA SER A 2 -10.64 -7.74 -2.82
C SER A 2 -10.29 -6.66 -1.78
N LEU A 3 -9.09 -6.69 -1.22
CA LEU A 3 -8.59 -5.59 -0.38
C LEU A 3 -8.37 -4.37 -1.25
N ASN A 4 -9.14 -3.31 -0.99
CA ASN A 4 -8.95 -2.03 -1.65
C ASN A 4 -8.09 -1.12 -0.77
N LEU A 5 -6.85 -0.89 -1.19
CA LEU A 5 -5.89 -0.01 -0.53
C LEU A 5 -5.88 1.40 -1.12
N ASP A 6 -6.72 1.70 -2.11
CA ASP A 6 -6.77 3.01 -2.78
C ASP A 6 -7.03 4.22 -1.87
N PRO A 7 -7.89 4.13 -0.82
CA PRO A 7 -8.10 5.25 0.10
C PRO A 7 -6.99 5.39 1.15
N GLU A 8 -6.10 4.40 1.28
CA GLU A 8 -5.04 4.43 2.29
C GLU A 8 -3.99 5.48 1.95
N THR A 9 -3.49 6.15 2.99
CA THR A 9 -2.42 7.14 2.88
C THR A 9 -1.09 6.55 3.27
N ILE A 10 -0.04 6.85 2.51
CA ILE A 10 1.34 6.51 2.85
C ILE A 10 2.17 7.76 3.08
N LYS A 11 3.17 7.66 3.95
CA LYS A 11 4.13 8.73 4.20
C LYS A 11 5.27 8.65 3.19
N ILE A 12 5.46 9.74 2.46
CA ILE A 12 6.53 9.88 1.48
C ILE A 12 7.54 10.87 2.03
N LYS A 13 8.81 10.46 2.08
CA LYS A 13 9.92 11.33 2.43
C LYS A 13 10.51 11.93 1.16
N CYS A 14 10.52 13.25 1.07
CA CYS A 14 11.16 13.94 -0.03
C CYS A 14 12.70 13.76 0.03
N PRO A 15 13.36 13.26 -1.02
CA PRO A 15 14.81 13.08 -1.04
C PRO A 15 15.58 14.41 -1.08
N HIS A 16 14.93 15.51 -1.48
CA HIS A 16 15.59 16.80 -1.65
C HIS A 16 15.59 17.68 -0.39
N CYS A 17 14.52 17.66 0.38
CA CYS A 17 14.37 18.53 1.57
C CYS A 17 14.08 17.75 2.85
N SER A 18 14.06 16.42 2.79
CA SER A 18 13.75 15.51 3.90
C SER A 18 12.37 15.71 4.53
N ASN A 19 11.50 16.55 3.94
CA ASN A 19 10.13 16.73 4.40
C ASN A 19 9.34 15.45 4.20
N GLN A 20 8.56 15.06 5.20
CA GLN A 20 7.59 13.98 5.10
C GLN A 20 6.21 14.55 4.81
N PHE A 21 5.48 13.90 3.91
CA PHE A 21 4.12 14.28 3.56
C PHE A 21 3.31 13.03 3.21
N GLU A 22 2.00 13.13 3.31
CA GLU A 22 1.08 12.02 3.09
C GLU A 22 0.48 12.08 1.69
N GLU A 23 0.33 10.92 1.06
CA GLU A 23 -0.32 10.77 -0.23
C GLU A 23 -1.14 9.50 -0.29
N THR A 24 -2.22 9.51 -1.06
CA THR A 24 -3.08 8.33 -1.23
C THR A 24 -2.46 7.33 -2.20
N VAL A 25 -2.63 6.04 -1.92
CA VAL A 25 -2.20 4.96 -2.83
C VAL A 25 -2.86 5.10 -4.20
N SER A 26 -4.13 5.52 -4.25
CA SER A 26 -4.83 5.85 -5.50
C SER A 26 -4.06 6.86 -6.35
N ARG A 27 -3.63 7.98 -5.78
CA ARG A 27 -2.88 8.99 -6.52
C ARG A 27 -1.56 8.43 -7.05
N LEU A 28 -0.85 7.67 -6.22
CA LEU A 28 0.45 7.11 -6.59
C LEU A 28 0.35 6.05 -7.70
N LYS A 29 -0.76 5.32 -7.80
CA LYS A 29 -0.99 4.36 -8.89
C LYS A 29 -1.13 5.02 -10.26
N TYR A 30 -1.80 6.17 -10.33
CA TYR A 30 -2.16 6.81 -11.59
C TYR A 30 -1.24 7.97 -11.97
N GLU A 31 -0.59 8.62 -11.00
CA GLU A 31 0.23 9.80 -11.21
C GLU A 31 1.64 9.65 -10.58
N PRO A 32 2.65 9.22 -11.35
CA PRO A 32 4.01 9.04 -10.84
C PRO A 32 4.76 10.36 -10.61
N LYS A 33 4.24 11.49 -11.10
CA LYS A 33 4.89 12.80 -11.02
C LYS A 33 4.50 13.51 -9.72
N LEU A 34 4.90 12.93 -8.60
CA LEU A 34 4.66 13.54 -7.31
C LEU A 34 5.55 14.77 -7.11
N SER A 35 4.99 15.86 -6.61
CA SER A 35 5.76 17.07 -6.27
C SER A 35 5.78 17.28 -4.77
N CYS A 36 6.96 17.54 -4.20
CA CYS A 36 7.06 17.82 -2.77
C CYS A 36 6.33 19.13 -2.42
N PRO A 37 5.43 19.15 -1.42
CA PRO A 37 4.68 20.36 -1.07
C PRO A 37 5.59 21.49 -0.57
N ARG A 38 6.75 21.15 0.02
CA ARG A 38 7.70 22.09 0.62
C ARG A 38 8.70 22.67 -0.39
N CYS A 39 9.48 21.82 -1.06
CA CYS A 39 10.54 22.30 -1.97
C CYS A 39 10.12 22.37 -3.44
N LYS A 40 8.89 21.98 -3.77
CA LYS A 40 8.31 21.98 -5.13
C LYS A 40 9.07 21.14 -6.16
N ARG A 41 10.09 20.38 -5.75
CA ARG A 41 10.81 19.44 -6.61
C ARG A 41 10.02 18.15 -6.78
N TYR A 42 10.15 17.56 -7.96
CA TYR A 42 9.60 16.26 -8.26
C TYR A 42 10.23 15.19 -7.37
N VAL A 43 9.38 14.30 -6.87
CA VAL A 43 9.73 13.11 -6.12
C VAL A 43 9.35 11.93 -7.00
N GLY A 44 10.34 11.26 -7.56
CA GLY A 44 10.11 10.02 -8.31
C GLY A 44 9.62 8.93 -7.37
N VAL A 45 8.50 8.30 -7.73
CA VAL A 45 8.01 7.09 -7.06
C VAL A 45 8.19 5.92 -8.01
N ASN A 46 8.79 4.83 -7.52
CA ASN A 46 8.95 3.62 -8.31
C ASN A 46 7.62 2.86 -8.38
N LEU A 47 6.87 3.06 -9.46
CA LEU A 47 5.56 2.42 -9.65
C LEU A 47 5.64 0.89 -9.63
N LEU A 48 6.70 0.31 -10.19
CA LEU A 48 6.87 -1.14 -10.24
C LEU A 48 7.01 -1.73 -8.83
N GLU A 49 7.83 -1.08 -8.01
CA GLU A 49 8.03 -1.46 -6.61
C GLU A 49 6.72 -1.29 -5.82
N LEU A 50 6.02 -0.17 -6.00
CA LEU A 50 4.71 0.08 -5.38
C LEU A 50 3.71 -1.04 -5.72
N HIS A 51 3.54 -1.37 -7.01
CA HIS A 51 2.65 -2.44 -7.44
C HIS A 51 3.04 -3.80 -6.87
N THR A 52 4.34 -4.10 -6.82
CA THR A 52 4.85 -5.36 -6.26
C THR A 52 4.54 -5.47 -4.76
N MET A 53 4.71 -4.39 -4.01
CA MET A 53 4.38 -4.36 -2.58
C MET A 53 2.87 -4.53 -2.34
N LEU A 54 2.04 -3.82 -3.11
CA LEU A 54 0.58 -3.92 -2.99
C LEU A 54 0.07 -5.34 -3.28
N GLU A 55 0.58 -5.99 -4.32
CA GLU A 55 0.24 -7.38 -4.65
C GLU A 55 0.74 -8.36 -3.58
N SER A 56 1.91 -8.12 -2.99
CA SER A 56 2.42 -8.93 -1.88
C SER A 56 1.50 -8.85 -0.66
N VAL A 57 1.07 -7.64 -0.26
CA VAL A 57 0.14 -7.43 0.86
C VAL A 57 -1.19 -8.13 0.59
N ARG A 58 -1.72 -8.00 -0.62
CA ARG A 58 -2.96 -8.68 -1.04
C ARG A 58 -2.84 -10.20 -0.87
N ARG A 59 -1.77 -10.81 -1.39
CA ARG A 59 -1.51 -12.26 -1.29
C ARG A 59 -1.38 -12.72 0.16
N GLN A 60 -0.66 -11.96 0.99
CA GLN A 60 -0.49 -12.29 2.40
C GLN A 60 -1.82 -12.25 3.14
N SER A 61 -2.65 -11.23 2.89
CA SER A 61 -3.96 -11.14 3.53
C SER A 61 -4.90 -12.25 3.06
N ASP A 62 -4.91 -12.61 1.78
CA ASP A 62 -5.69 -13.75 1.28
C ASP A 62 -5.27 -15.06 1.95
N ASN A 63 -3.97 -15.26 2.18
CA ASN A 63 -3.45 -16.42 2.88
C ASN A 63 -3.88 -16.43 4.36
N LEU A 64 -3.78 -15.28 5.05
CA LEU A 64 -4.24 -15.13 6.43
C LEU A 64 -5.74 -15.44 6.55
N LEU A 65 -6.57 -14.92 5.65
CA LEU A 65 -8.00 -15.21 5.62
C LEU A 65 -8.29 -16.69 5.40
N LYS A 66 -7.62 -17.35 4.45
CA LYS A 66 -7.75 -18.81 4.24
C LYS A 66 -7.43 -19.59 5.52
N ARG A 67 -6.37 -19.22 6.23
CA ARG A 67 -5.99 -19.85 7.51
C ARG A 67 -7.06 -19.64 8.59
N LEU A 68 -7.60 -18.43 8.71
CA LEU A 68 -8.65 -18.12 9.68
C LEU A 68 -9.94 -18.89 9.40
N ILE A 69 -10.37 -18.97 8.14
CA ILE A 69 -11.53 -19.74 7.72
C ILE A 69 -11.32 -21.23 8.05
N ASN A 70 -10.19 -21.82 7.65
CA ASN A 70 -9.89 -23.24 7.92
C ASN A 70 -9.82 -23.57 9.41
N ARG A 71 -9.39 -22.62 10.26
CA ARG A 71 -9.32 -22.81 11.71
C ARG A 71 -10.70 -22.73 12.38
N SER A 72 -11.63 -21.97 11.80
CA SER A 72 -13.01 -21.87 12.29
C SER A 72 -13.87 -23.10 11.98
N SER A 73 -13.56 -23.82 10.89
CA SER A 73 -14.23 -25.08 10.52
C SER A 73 -13.74 -26.31 11.31
N GLY A 74 -12.60 -26.22 11.99
CA GLY A 74 -12.05 -27.31 12.83
C GLY A 74 -12.51 -27.32 14.30
N LYS A 75 -13.34 -26.36 14.74
CA LYS A 75 -13.76 -26.21 16.15
C LYS A 75 -15.23 -26.58 16.40
N ARG A 76 -15.70 -27.64 15.73
CA ARG A 76 -17.02 -28.28 15.92
C ARG A 76 -16.84 -29.78 16.17
N SER A 77 -16.07 -30.15 17.19
CA SER A 77 -15.99 -31.52 17.74
C SER A 77 -15.23 -31.47 19.07
N ALA A 78 -15.91 -31.06 20.14
CA ALA A 78 -15.58 -31.40 21.52
C ALA A 78 -16.88 -31.34 22.32
#